data_AF-A0A2D8ENI6-F1
#
_entry.id   AF-A0A2D8ENI6-F1
#
_cell.length_a   1.000
_cell.length_b   1.000
_cell.length_c   1.000
_cell.angle_alpha   90.00
_cell.angle_beta   90.00
_cell.angle_gamma   90.00
#
_symmetry.space_group_name_H-M   'P 1'
#
loop_
_entity.id
_entity.type
_entity.pdbx_description
1 polymer ?
#
loop_
_entity_poly.entity_id
_entity_poly.type
_entity_poly.pdbx_seq_one_letter_code
_entity_poly.pdbx_strand_id
1 'polypeptide(L)'
;MATHTGVNGVVKIGSNAVGEVVSFTLNQTHDTVEDTALSDSNKSYKALRGDATATVECHFDETDTAQEAANSGTEATLELYPEGADSGDKYFTGTAIVTGADVGVTMDGIISRTFTFQFTGGITEATV
;
A
#
# COMPACT_ATOMS: atom_id res chain seq x y z
N MET A 1 12.42 9.61 19.28
CA MET A 1 11.56 8.60 18.65
C MET A 1 10.13 9.12 18.74
N ALA A 2 9.46 9.35 17.61
CA ALA A 2 8.09 9.83 17.58
C ALA A 2 7.13 8.67 17.30
N THR A 3 5.91 8.78 17.81
CA THR A 3 4.81 7.84 17.54
C THR A 3 3.70 8.62 16.86
N HIS A 4 3.15 8.06 15.78
CA HIS A 4 2.12 8.72 14.97
C HIS A 4 0.77 8.04 15.18
N THR A 5 -0.31 8.79 15.02
CA THR A 5 -1.68 8.29 15.03
C THR A 5 -2.18 8.20 13.59
N GLY A 6 -2.88 7.12 13.24
CA GLY A 6 -3.40 6.92 11.88
C GLY A 6 -4.56 7.83 11.47
N VAL A 7 -4.98 8.75 12.35
CA VAL A 7 -6.12 9.66 12.10
C VAL A 7 -5.88 10.62 10.93
N ASN A 8 -4.62 10.93 10.63
CA ASN A 8 -4.23 11.75 9.50
C ASN A 8 -3.83 10.92 8.28
N GLY A 9 -4.03 9.60 8.31
CA GLY A 9 -3.62 8.73 7.21
C GLY A 9 -4.34 9.10 5.91
N VAL A 10 -3.59 9.18 4.82
CA VAL A 10 -4.13 9.48 3.48
C VAL A 10 -3.69 8.40 2.51
N VAL A 11 -4.59 8.00 1.61
CA VAL A 11 -4.26 7.13 0.47
C VAL A 11 -4.63 7.87 -0.80
N LYS A 12 -3.75 7.84 -1.80
CA LYS A 12 -4.04 8.38 -3.13
C LYS A 12 -3.79 7.35 -4.21
N ILE A 13 -4.66 7.34 -5.21
CA ILE A 13 -4.53 6.56 -6.43
C ILE A 13 -4.36 7.57 -7.57
N GLY A 14 -3.18 7.56 -8.20
CA GLY A 14 -2.69 8.68 -8.98
C GLY A 14 -2.58 9.93 -8.10
N SER A 15 -3.21 11.03 -8.52
CA SER A 15 -3.27 12.28 -7.76
C SER A 15 -4.50 12.41 -6.84
N ASN A 16 -5.42 11.44 -6.90
CA ASN A 16 -6.74 11.57 -6.26
C ASN A 16 -6.75 10.86 -4.91
N ALA A 17 -7.19 11.55 -3.87
CA ALA A 17 -7.38 10.95 -2.55
C ALA A 17 -8.54 9.97 -2.57
N VAL A 18 -8.36 8.82 -1.93
CA VAL A 18 -9.41 7.84 -1.69
C VAL A 18 -10.22 8.28 -0.47
N GLY A 19 -11.53 8.46 -0.65
CA GLY A 19 -12.45 8.81 0.43
C GLY A 19 -12.67 7.69 1.44
N GLU A 20 -13.02 8.08 2.67
CA GLU A 20 -13.46 7.20 3.76
C GLU A 20 -12.52 6.02 4.06
N VAL A 21 -11.20 6.23 3.95
CA VAL A 21 -10.20 5.20 4.29
C VAL A 21 -10.25 4.89 5.78
N VAL A 22 -10.40 3.60 6.09
CA VAL A 22 -10.43 3.06 7.45
C VAL A 22 -9.08 2.48 7.82
N SER A 23 -8.41 1.83 6.87
CA SER A 23 -7.08 1.28 7.08
C SER A 23 -6.32 1.08 5.77
N PHE A 24 -4.99 1.04 5.86
CA PHE A 24 -4.17 0.46 4.81
C PHE A 24 -3.04 -0.36 5.41
N THR A 25 -2.58 -1.35 4.66
CA THR A 25 -1.40 -2.14 4.98
C THR A 25 -0.47 -2.15 3.79
N LEU A 26 0.84 -2.05 4.06
CA LEU A 26 1.89 -2.23 3.07
C LEU A 26 2.77 -3.39 3.52
N ASN A 27 2.89 -4.41 2.68
CA ASN A 27 3.80 -5.53 2.90
C ASN A 27 4.93 -5.48 1.87
N GLN A 28 6.17 -5.49 2.34
CA GLN A 28 7.36 -5.53 1.49
C GLN A 28 8.18 -6.75 1.85
N THR A 29 8.52 -7.54 0.83
CA THR A 29 9.34 -8.75 0.97
C THR A 29 10.52 -8.68 0.01
N HIS A 30 11.58 -9.42 0.31
CA HIS A 30 12.69 -9.61 -0.60
C HIS A 30 13.06 -11.09 -0.61
N ASP A 31 13.34 -11.59 -1.80
CA ASP A 31 14.01 -12.88 -1.96
C ASP A 31 15.38 -12.83 -1.31
N THR A 32 15.86 -13.96 -0.81
CA THR A 32 17.20 -14.10 -0.26
C THR A 32 17.91 -15.29 -0.85
N VAL A 33 19.23 -15.18 -0.99
CA VAL A 33 20.10 -16.29 -1.37
C VAL A 33 21.21 -16.42 -0.35
N GLU A 34 21.49 -17.66 0.05
CA GLU A 34 22.58 -17.98 0.96
C GLU A 34 23.93 -17.83 0.24
N ASP A 35 24.88 -17.13 0.86
CA ASP A 35 26.25 -16.91 0.36
C ASP A 35 27.31 -17.27 1.43
N THR A 36 26.98 -18.28 2.23
CA THR A 36 27.84 -18.76 3.32
C THR A 36 29.08 -19.45 2.77
N ALA A 37 30.28 -19.05 3.20
CA ALA A 37 31.49 -19.79 2.86
C ALA A 37 31.58 -21.07 3.72
N LEU A 38 32.19 -22.14 3.19
CA LEU A 38 32.34 -23.41 3.91
C LEU A 38 33.10 -23.29 5.24
N SER A 39 33.91 -22.26 5.40
CA SER A 39 34.64 -21.96 6.63
C SER A 39 33.79 -21.29 7.70
N ASP A 40 32.60 -20.79 7.36
CA ASP A 40 31.81 -19.95 8.23
C ASP A 40 30.98 -20.79 9.21
N SER A 41 30.94 -20.35 10.46
CA SER A 41 30.19 -21.03 11.52
C SER A 41 28.70 -20.69 11.54
N ASN A 42 28.29 -19.65 10.80
CA ASN A 42 26.90 -19.18 10.70
C ASN A 42 26.55 -18.86 9.26
N LYS A 43 25.28 -18.97 8.91
CA LYS A 43 24.79 -18.65 7.56
C LYS A 43 24.84 -17.15 7.28
N SER A 44 25.20 -16.79 6.05
CA SER A 44 25.11 -15.42 5.52
C SER A 44 24.21 -15.38 4.29
N TYR A 45 23.55 -14.24 4.05
CA TYR A 45 22.58 -14.09 2.98
C TYR A 45 22.74 -12.76 2.25
N LYS A 46 22.40 -12.76 0.97
CA LYS A 46 22.25 -11.55 0.14
C LYS A 46 20.77 -11.37 -0.21
N ALA A 47 20.30 -10.12 -0.14
CA ALA A 47 18.98 -9.74 -0.63
C ALA A 47 18.97 -9.75 -2.16
N LEU A 48 17.86 -10.20 -2.74
CA LEU A 48 17.63 -10.25 -4.18
C LEU A 48 16.45 -9.34 -4.56
N ARG A 49 15.53 -9.83 -5.39
CA ARG A 49 14.40 -9.06 -5.88
C ARG A 49 13.42 -8.77 -4.75
N GLY A 50 12.95 -7.53 -4.70
CA GLY A 50 11.87 -7.10 -3.82
C GLY A 50 10.52 -7.32 -4.46
N ASP A 51 9.53 -7.57 -3.62
CA ASP A 51 8.12 -7.62 -3.98
C ASP A 51 7.30 -6.88 -2.92
N ALA A 52 6.17 -6.32 -3.32
CA ALA A 52 5.30 -5.62 -2.40
C ALA A 52 3.83 -5.68 -2.80
N THR A 53 2.99 -5.73 -1.79
CA THR A 53 1.53 -5.68 -1.92
C THR A 53 0.96 -4.68 -0.93
N ALA A 54 -0.14 -4.04 -1.30
CA ALA A 54 -0.92 -3.22 -0.38
C ALA A 54 -2.39 -3.62 -0.37
N THR A 55 -3.02 -3.45 0.78
CA THR A 55 -4.47 -3.54 0.94
C THR A 55 -4.97 -2.24 1.53
N VAL A 56 -6.00 -1.67 0.93
CA VAL A 56 -6.67 -0.45 1.41
C VAL A 56 -8.12 -0.79 1.67
N GLU A 57 -8.60 -0.47 2.86
CA GLU A 57 -10.00 -0.63 3.26
C GLU A 57 -10.62 0.75 3.46
N CYS A 58 -11.77 0.97 2.84
CA CYS A 58 -12.54 2.20 2.96
C CYS A 58 -14.04 1.90 3.02
N HIS A 59 -14.85 2.91 3.38
CA HIS A 59 -16.28 2.84 3.14
C HIS A 59 -16.58 3.09 1.67
N PHE A 60 -17.53 2.33 1.13
CA PHE A 60 -17.95 2.49 -0.25
C PHE A 60 -18.63 3.85 -0.43
N ASP A 61 -18.15 4.62 -1.41
CA ASP A 61 -18.76 5.87 -1.85
C ASP A 61 -18.82 5.87 -3.39
N GLU A 62 -20.03 5.82 -3.96
CA GLU A 62 -20.24 5.82 -5.41
C GLU A 62 -19.85 7.13 -6.11
N THR A 63 -19.64 8.19 -5.35
CA THR A 63 -19.25 9.50 -5.86
C THR A 63 -17.74 9.75 -5.79
N ASP A 64 -17.00 8.89 -5.09
CA ASP A 64 -15.55 8.99 -4.98
C ASP A 64 -14.86 8.52 -6.27
N THR A 65 -14.32 9.49 -7.00
CA THR A 65 -13.67 9.23 -8.30
C THR A 65 -12.43 8.35 -8.21
N ALA A 66 -11.73 8.31 -7.05
CA ALA A 66 -10.56 7.46 -6.88
C ALA A 66 -10.97 5.99 -6.66
N GLN A 67 -12.02 5.77 -5.86
CA GLN A 67 -12.62 4.45 -5.67
C GLN A 67 -13.15 3.88 -6.98
N GLU A 68 -13.86 4.68 -7.77
CA GLU A 68 -14.44 4.26 -9.05
C GLU A 68 -13.40 4.01 -10.14
N ALA A 69 -12.22 4.65 -10.06
CA ALA A 69 -11.11 4.43 -11.00
C ALA A 69 -10.27 3.19 -10.66
N ALA A 70 -10.38 2.65 -9.45
CA ALA A 70 -9.58 1.53 -8.97
C ALA A 70 -10.20 0.17 -9.36
N ASN A 71 -10.39 -0.05 -10.67
CA ASN A 71 -10.89 -1.33 -11.19
C ASN A 71 -9.75 -2.36 -11.30
N SER A 72 -10.05 -3.62 -11.00
CA SER A 72 -9.10 -4.73 -11.18
C SER A 72 -8.50 -4.78 -12.59
N GLY A 73 -7.19 -4.98 -12.66
CA GLY A 73 -6.40 -4.96 -13.90
C GLY A 73 -5.88 -3.57 -14.29
N THR A 74 -6.32 -2.50 -13.62
CA THR A 74 -5.82 -1.15 -13.87
C THR A 74 -4.48 -0.94 -13.16
N GLU A 75 -3.55 -0.28 -13.84
CA GLU A 75 -2.30 0.18 -13.26
C GLU A 75 -2.43 1.65 -12.83
N ALA A 76 -1.94 1.98 -11.63
CA ALA A 76 -1.93 3.33 -11.11
C ALA A 76 -0.73 3.56 -10.17
N THR A 77 -0.34 4.80 -9.99
CA THR A 77 0.58 5.17 -8.90
C THR A 77 -0.21 5.11 -7.58
N LEU A 78 0.24 4.30 -6.62
CA LEU A 78 -0.35 4.26 -5.28
C LEU A 78 0.55 5.04 -4.33
N GLU A 79 -0.04 5.97 -3.57
CA GLU A 79 0.64 6.75 -2.54
C GLU A 79 0.00 6.50 -1.17
N LEU A 80 0.79 6.05 -0.20
CA LEU A 80 0.36 5.67 1.14
C LEU A 80 1.02 6.58 2.17
N TYR A 81 0.22 7.43 2.80
CA TYR A 81 0.64 8.45 3.75
C TYR A 81 0.23 8.02 5.17
N PRO A 82 1.15 7.46 5.99
CA PRO A 82 0.82 7.02 7.35
C PRO A 82 0.58 8.17 8.35
N GLU A 83 1.12 9.36 8.09
CA GLU A 83 1.11 10.47 9.06
C GLU A 83 0.41 11.76 8.57
N GLY A 84 -0.02 11.80 7.31
CA GLY A 84 -0.53 13.01 6.69
C GLY A 84 0.18 13.33 5.38
N ALA A 85 -0.22 14.43 4.76
CA ALA A 85 0.35 14.92 3.51
C ALA A 85 0.87 16.36 3.64
N ASP A 86 1.33 16.74 4.85
CA ASP A 86 1.94 18.03 5.12
C ASP A 86 3.45 18.00 4.81
N SER A 87 4.06 19.16 4.59
CA SER A 87 5.50 19.23 4.26
C SER A 87 6.35 18.59 5.34
N GLY A 88 7.25 17.70 4.91
CA GLY A 88 8.12 16.94 5.82
C GLY A 88 7.58 15.56 6.20
N ASP A 89 6.29 15.28 5.94
CA ASP A 89 5.69 13.97 6.17
C ASP A 89 6.24 12.93 5.20
N LYS A 90 6.34 11.70 5.67
CA LYS A 90 6.79 10.53 4.90
C LYS A 90 5.62 9.81 4.25
N TYR A 91 5.88 9.27 3.06
CA TYR A 91 4.92 8.42 2.36
C TYR A 91 5.62 7.37 1.50
N PHE A 92 4.88 6.30 1.19
CA PHE A 92 5.34 5.25 0.30
C PHE A 92 4.65 5.39 -1.04
N THR A 93 5.41 5.32 -2.13
CA THR A 93 4.88 5.45 -3.49
C THR A 93 5.49 4.44 -4.45
N GLY A 94 4.69 4.01 -5.42
CA GLY A 94 5.11 3.11 -6.48
C GLY A 94 4.01 2.88 -7.50
N THR A 95 4.37 2.31 -8.65
CA THR A 95 3.39 1.83 -9.63
C THR A 95 2.81 0.51 -9.12
N ALA A 96 1.49 0.38 -9.13
CA ALA A 96 0.79 -0.81 -8.67
C ALA A 96 -0.39 -1.15 -9.58
N ILE A 97 -0.64 -2.46 -9.71
CA ILE A 97 -1.78 -3.02 -10.42
C ILE A 97 -2.84 -3.35 -9.38
N VAL A 98 -4.07 -2.89 -9.59
CA VAL A 98 -5.22 -3.29 -8.79
C VAL A 98 -5.52 -4.75 -9.09
N THR A 99 -5.38 -5.65 -8.11
CA THR A 99 -5.65 -7.08 -8.26
C THR A 99 -7.04 -7.47 -7.76
N GLY A 100 -7.68 -6.62 -6.95
CA GLY A 100 -9.03 -6.81 -6.43
C GLY A 100 -9.66 -5.49 -5.98
N ALA A 101 -10.97 -5.39 -6.14
CA ALA A 101 -11.79 -4.23 -5.77
C ALA A 101 -13.14 -4.74 -5.25
N ASP A 102 -13.12 -5.31 -4.05
CA ASP A 102 -14.25 -6.00 -3.45
C ASP A 102 -15.22 -5.03 -2.79
N VAL A 103 -16.52 -5.31 -2.90
CA VAL A 103 -17.60 -4.56 -2.22
C VAL A 103 -18.30 -5.48 -1.22
N GLY A 104 -18.22 -5.12 0.06
CA GLY A 104 -18.80 -5.86 1.16
C GLY A 104 -20.11 -5.24 1.65
N VAL A 105 -21.24 -5.92 1.41
CA VAL A 105 -22.55 -5.48 1.90
C VAL A 105 -22.96 -6.31 3.11
N THR A 106 -23.34 -5.64 4.19
CA THR A 106 -23.85 -6.28 5.41
C THR A 106 -25.23 -5.69 5.75
N MET A 107 -26.11 -6.46 6.41
CA MET A 107 -27.49 -6.04 6.65
C MET A 107 -27.61 -4.81 7.56
N ASP A 108 -26.73 -4.70 8.55
CA ASP A 108 -26.78 -3.67 9.60
C ASP A 108 -25.46 -2.89 9.75
N GLY A 109 -24.59 -2.93 8.74
CA GLY A 109 -23.28 -2.27 8.75
C GLY A 109 -23.06 -1.34 7.57
N ILE A 110 -22.00 -0.54 7.65
CA ILE A 110 -21.57 0.33 6.54
C ILE A 110 -21.00 -0.55 5.42
N ILE A 111 -21.34 -0.24 4.17
CA ILE A 111 -20.81 -0.95 3.02
C ILE A 111 -19.30 -0.70 2.96
N SER A 112 -18.52 -1.77 2.95
CA SER A 112 -17.07 -1.69 2.84
C SER A 112 -16.61 -1.83 1.39
N ARG A 113 -15.45 -1.25 1.11
CA ARG A 113 -14.71 -1.46 -0.12
C ARG A 113 -13.27 -1.81 0.21
N THR A 114 -12.76 -2.84 -0.44
CA THR A 114 -11.39 -3.32 -0.22
C THR A 114 -10.66 -3.39 -1.54
N PHE A 115 -9.56 -2.64 -1.63
CA PHE A 115 -8.67 -2.67 -2.77
C PHE A 115 -7.41 -3.46 -2.43
N THR A 116 -7.03 -4.35 -3.32
CA THR A 116 -5.76 -5.08 -3.25
C THR A 116 -4.87 -4.69 -4.41
N PHE A 117 -3.60 -4.47 -4.12
CA PHE A 117 -2.62 -3.95 -5.06
C PHE A 117 -1.37 -4.82 -5.09
N GLN A 118 -0.87 -5.06 -6.29
CA GLN A 118 0.42 -5.67 -6.55
C GLN A 118 1.36 -4.60 -7.13
N PHE A 119 2.45 -4.28 -6.45
CA PHE A 119 3.41 -3.31 -6.95
C PHE A 119 4.25 -3.88 -8.10
N THR A 120 4.68 -2.99 -9.00
CA THR A 120 5.62 -3.26 -10.09
C THR A 120 6.68 -2.16 -10.12
N GLY A 121 7.94 -2.52 -10.32
CA GLY A 121 9.05 -1.57 -10.29
C GLY A 121 9.53 -1.15 -8.89
N GLY A 122 8.97 -1.75 -7.83
CA GLY A 122 9.36 -1.51 -6.44
C GLY A 122 8.62 -0.34 -5.78
N ILE A 123 9.06 0.01 -4.56
CA ILE A 123 8.47 1.06 -3.73
C ILE A 123 9.56 2.04 -3.32
N THR A 124 9.20 3.33 -3.31
CA THR A 124 10.04 4.41 -2.81
C THR A 124 9.41 5.00 -1.55
N GLU A 125 10.20 5.17 -0.50
CA GLU A 125 9.84 6.03 0.63
C GLU A 125 10.29 7.46 0.31
N ALA A 126 9.34 8.40 0.33
CA ALA A 126 9.54 9.79 -0.05
C ALA A 126 9.07 10.74 1.06
N THR A 127 9.36 12.03 0.88
CA THR A 127 8.89 13.12 1.73
C THR A 127 8.06 14.08 0.89
N VAL A 128 6.96 14.58 1.45
CA VAL A 128 6.12 15.62 0.85
C VAL A 128 6.90 16.92 0.63
#